data_AF-A0A2V2TC27-F1
#
_entry.id   AF-A0A2V2TC27-F1
#
_cell.length_a   1.000
_cell.length_b   1.000
_cell.length_c   1.000
_cell.angle_alpha   90.00
_cell.angle_beta   90.00
_cell.angle_gamma   90.00
#
_symmetry.space_group_name_H-M   'P 1'
#
loop_
_entity.id
_entity.type
_entity.pdbx_description
1 polymer ?
#
loop_
_entity_poly.entity_id
_entity_poly.type
_entity_poly.pdbx_seq_one_letter_code
_entity_poly.pdbx_strand_id
1 'polypeptide(L)' 'FVKDRPGHDRRYAIDATRLERELGWKPAETFETGIRKTVRWYLDNQDWVNNVTSGAYREWVGKQYA' A
#
# COMPACT_ATOMS: atom_id res chain seq x y z
N PHE A 1 -7.95 -20.81 -2.52
CA PHE A 1 -8.83 -19.84 -1.83
C PHE A 1 -8.06 -19.34 -0.61
N VAL A 2 -7.76 -18.05 -0.50
CA VAL A 2 -7.04 -17.49 0.65
C VAL A 2 -8.06 -17.20 1.75
N LYS A 3 -7.84 -17.77 2.94
CA LYS A 3 -8.74 -17.57 4.09
C LYS A 3 -8.65 -16.13 4.57
N ASP A 4 -9.77 -15.60 5.08
CA ASP A 4 -9.79 -14.28 5.71
C ASP A 4 -8.82 -14.22 6.92
N ARG A 5 -8.27 -13.03 7.16
CA ARG A 5 -7.24 -12.81 8.19
C ARG A 5 -7.87 -12.91 9.58
N PRO A 6 -7.30 -13.69 10.52
CA PRO A 6 -7.71 -13.64 11.92
C PRO A 6 -7.61 -12.20 12.47
N GLY A 7 -8.72 -11.68 13.00
CA GLY A 7 -8.79 -10.31 13.52
C GLY A 7 -8.84 -9.22 12.45
N HIS A 8 -9.42 -9.50 11.28
CA HIS A 8 -9.58 -8.49 10.23
C HIS A 8 -10.59 -7.39 10.64
N ASP A 9 -10.06 -6.26 11.12
CA ASP A 9 -10.85 -5.04 11.29
C ASP A 9 -11.41 -4.58 9.94
N ARG A 10 -12.71 -4.34 9.90
CA ARG A 10 -13.43 -4.10 8.64
C ARG A 10 -13.44 -2.65 8.17
N ARG A 11 -13.09 -1.71 9.06
CA ARG A 11 -13.17 -0.27 8.76
C ARG A 11 -12.10 0.51 9.49
N TYR A 12 -11.30 1.21 8.70
CA TYR A 12 -10.45 2.30 9.17
C TYR A 12 -10.89 3.59 8.52
N ALA A 13 -11.00 4.66 9.31
CA ALA A 13 -11.30 6.01 8.84
C ALA A 13 -10.61 7.01 9.77
N ILE A 14 -9.92 7.97 9.19
CA ILE A 14 -9.21 9.03 9.91
C ILE A 14 -9.88 10.37 9.59
N ASP A 15 -10.11 11.18 10.61
CA ASP A 15 -10.51 12.59 10.48
C ASP A 15 -9.26 13.47 10.54
N ALA A 16 -8.94 14.14 9.42
CA ALA A 16 -7.77 15.01 9.29
C ALA A 16 -8.10 16.50 9.50
N THR A 17 -9.32 16.86 9.89
CA THR A 17 -9.81 18.26 9.98
C THR A 17 -8.89 19.16 10.81
N ARG A 18 -8.31 18.63 11.90
CA ARG A 18 -7.38 19.39 12.74
C ARG A 18 -6.12 19.81 11.97
N LEU A 19 -5.54 18.90 11.20
CA LEU A 19 -4.34 19.12 10.41
C LEU A 19 -4.59 20.17 9.32
N GLU A 20 -5.76 20.09 8.67
CA GLU A 20 -6.18 21.06 7.66
C GLU A 20 -6.37 22.46 8.26
N ARG A 21 -7.04 22.57 9.41
CA ARG A 21 -7.33 23.86 10.05
C ARG A 21 -6.10 24.52 10.63
N GLU A 22 -5.26 23.75 11.33
CA GLU A 22 -4.15 24.31 12.12
C GLU A 22 -2.90 24.53 11.27
N LEU A 23 -2.66 23.69 10.27
CA LEU A 23 -1.45 23.76 9.44
C LEU A 23 -1.74 24.09 7.96
N GLY A 24 -3.00 24.23 7.55
CA GLY A 24 -3.37 24.47 6.16
C GLY A 24 -3.05 23.30 5.22
N TRP A 25 -2.72 22.12 5.78
CA TRP A 25 -2.35 20.95 4.99
C TRP A 25 -3.55 20.45 4.20
N LYS A 26 -3.30 20.02 2.96
CA LYS A 26 -4.26 19.28 2.14
C LYS A 26 -3.51 18.21 1.35
N PRO A 27 -4.13 17.05 1.07
CA PRO A 27 -3.51 16.03 0.23
C PRO A 27 -3.31 16.58 -1.19
N ALA A 28 -2.12 16.36 -1.75
CA ALA A 28 -1.81 16.75 -3.13
C ALA A 28 -2.41 15.78 -4.17
N GLU A 29 -2.74 14.56 -3.76
CA GLU A 29 -3.26 13.50 -4.61
C GLU A 29 -4.66 13.07 -4.17
N THR A 30 -5.50 12.75 -5.14
CA THR A 30 -6.70 11.92 -4.94
C THR A 30 -6.31 10.45 -4.99
N PHE A 31 -7.21 9.54 -4.58
CA PHE A 31 -6.94 8.11 -4.74
C PHE A 31 -6.69 7.71 -6.20
N GLU A 32 -7.49 8.22 -7.14
CA GLU A 32 -7.36 7.91 -8.56
C GLU A 32 -6.01 8.33 -9.14
N THR A 33 -5.56 9.54 -8.81
CA THR A 33 -4.28 10.08 -9.31
C THR A 33 -3.10 9.36 -8.65
N GLY A 34 -3.18 9.12 -7.34
CA GLY A 34 -2.19 8.37 -6.59
C GLY A 34 -2.03 6.93 -7.09
N ILE A 35 -3.12 6.17 -7.25
CA ILE A 35 -3.03 4.76 -7.66
C ILE A 35 -2.47 4.61 -9.08
N ARG A 36 -2.82 5.52 -9.99
CA ARG A 36 -2.25 5.56 -11.34
C ARG A 36 -0.74 5.78 -11.29
N LYS A 37 -0.28 6.76 -10.51
CA LYS A 37 1.15 7.04 -10.32
C LYS A 37 1.88 5.87 -9.69
N THR A 38 1.29 5.22 -8.69
CA THR A 38 1.85 4.02 -8.06
C THR A 38 2.04 2.89 -9.06
N VAL A 39 1.01 2.53 -9.84
CA VAL A 39 1.12 1.49 -10.88
C VAL A 39 2.22 1.83 -11.87
N ARG A 40 2.25 3.09 -12.34
CA ARG A 40 3.28 3.54 -13.28
C ARG A 40 4.68 3.41 -12.68
N TRP A 41 4.85 3.81 -11.42
CA TRP A 41 6.12 3.69 -10.72
C TRP A 41 6.62 2.24 -10.69
N TYR A 42 5.76 1.27 -10.35
CA TYR A 42 6.16 -0.14 -10.35
C TYR A 42 6.58 -0.63 -11.73
N LEU A 43 5.88 -0.21 -12.80
CA LEU A 43 6.25 -0.56 -14.18
C LEU A 43 7.61 0.03 -14.57
N ASP A 44 7.90 1.26 -14.13
CA ASP A 44 9.13 1.97 -14.47
C ASP A 44 10.35 1.54 -13.61
N ASN A 45 10.14 0.83 -12.49
CA ASN A 45 11.19 0.52 -11.51
C ASN A 45 11.40 -1.00 -11.31
N GLN A 46 11.42 -1.77 -12.39
CA GLN A 46 11.56 -3.24 -12.33
C GLN A 46 12.84 -3.73 -11.64
N ASP A 47 13.96 -3.02 -11.80
CA ASP A 47 15.21 -3.38 -11.12
C ASP A 47 15.06 -3.32 -9.60
N TRP A 48 14.39 -2.28 -9.10
CA TRP A 48 14.08 -2.16 -7.68
C TRP A 48 13.17 -3.31 -7.21
N VAL A 49 12.12 -3.60 -7.98
CA VAL A 49 11.18 -4.70 -7.67
C VAL A 49 11.91 -6.04 -7.60
N ASN A 50 12.80 -6.33 -8.56
CA ASN A 50 13.57 -7.57 -8.60
C ASN A 50 14.49 -7.72 -7.38
N ASN A 51 15.10 -6.63 -6.93
CA ASN A 51 15.99 -6.63 -5.77
C ASN A 51 15.24 -6.94 -4.47
N VAL A 52 14.02 -6.41 -4.29
CA VAL A 52 13.26 -6.58 -3.04
C VAL A 52 12.37 -7.82 -3.00
N THR A 53 12.14 -8.51 -4.12
CA THR A 53 11.25 -9.69 -4.21
C THR A 53 11.99 -11.03 -4.25
N SER A 54 13.25 -11.07 -3.82
CA SER A 54 14.09 -12.27 -3.83
C SER A 54 14.10 -13.03 -2.49
N GLY A 55 14.56 -14.29 -2.53
CA GLY A 55 14.86 -15.13 -1.36
C GLY A 55 13.76 -15.15 -0.30
N ALA A 56 14.04 -14.53 0.84
CA ALA A 56 13.17 -14.48 2.02
C ALA A 56 11.75 -13.96 1.71
N TYR A 57 11.59 -13.05 0.75
CA TYR A 57 10.26 -12.59 0.35
C TYR A 57 9.42 -13.75 -0.23
N ARG A 58 10.00 -14.57 -1.11
CA ARG A 58 9.31 -15.70 -1.73
C ARG A 58 8.99 -16.80 -0.72
N GLU A 59 9.91 -17.08 0.20
CA GLU A 59 9.68 -18.02 1.31
C GLU A 59 8.51 -17.56 2.20
N TRP A 60 8.48 -16.26 2.54
CA TRP A 60 7.39 -15.68 3.31
C TRP A 60 6.05 -15.80 2.57
N VAL A 61 6.01 -15.50 1.26
CA VAL A 61 4.81 -15.65 0.45
C VAL A 61 4.32 -17.10 0.46
N GLY A 62 5.23 -18.07 0.26
CA GLY A 62 4.88 -19.49 0.33
C GLY A 62 4.30 -19.88 1.69
N LYS A 63 4.87 -19.40 2.79
CA LYS A 63 4.38 -19.70 4.14
C LYS A 63 2.97 -19.14 4.41
N GLN A 64 2.66 -17.96 3.89
CA GLN A 64 1.39 -17.28 4.19
C GLN A 64 0.25 -17.64 3.25
N TYR A 65 0.54 -18.08 2.03
CA TYR A 65 -0.46 -18.21 0.96
C TYR A 65 -0.51 -19.59 0.26
N ALA A 66 0.32 -20.58 0.66
CA ALA A 66 0.23 -21.96 0.17
C ALA A 66 -1.03 -22.68 0.65
#